data_AF-A0A2M7PS29-F1
#
_entry.id   AF-A0A2M7PS29-F1
#
_cell.length_a   1.000
_cell.length_b   1.000
_cell.length_c   1.000
_cell.angle_alpha   90.00
_cell.angle_beta   90.00
_cell.angle_gamma   90.00
#
_symmetry.space_group_name_H-M   'P 1'
#
loop_
_entity.id
_entity.type
_entity.pdbx_description
1 polymer ?
#
loop_
_entity_poly.entity_id
_entity_poly.type
_entity_poly.pdbx_seq_one_letter_code
_entity_poly.pdbx_strand_id
1 'polypeptide(L)'
;MIDARRMEVYNAVFSSHLKLINPVEATVVDEDSFGNFLANHPVYFAGDGAAKCAQVLAHHGHARFLSDFNPSARWVATLSERHFKDSVFTDIAYFEPYYLKDFIAGIPRIKGLT
;
A
#
# COMPACT_ATOMS: atom_id res chain seq x y z
N MET A 1 -1.19 -4.05 0.96
CA MET A 1 0.15 -3.78 0.39
C MET A 1 -0.01 -3.68 -1.11
N ILE A 2 0.48 -2.60 -1.70
CA ILE A 2 0.35 -2.31 -3.13
C ILE A 2 1.75 -2.19 -3.71
N ASP A 3 1.97 -2.78 -4.87
CA ASP A 3 3.23 -2.71 -5.61
C ASP A 3 3.58 -1.25 -5.98
N ALA A 4 4.77 -0.78 -5.60
CA ALA A 4 5.33 0.48 -6.08
C ALA A 4 6.57 0.21 -6.95
N ARG A 5 7.04 1.16 -7.76
CA ARG A 5 8.15 0.87 -8.70
C ARG A 5 9.43 0.41 -7.96
N ARG A 6 10.15 -0.57 -8.53
CA ARG A 6 11.39 -1.17 -7.98
C ARG A 6 11.13 -1.94 -6.66
N MET A 7 12.12 -2.06 -5.77
CA MET A 7 11.98 -2.71 -4.45
C MET A 7 11.26 -1.82 -3.45
N GLU A 8 10.04 -1.41 -3.78
CA GLU A 8 9.22 -0.56 -2.94
C GLU A 8 7.76 -0.99 -2.98
N VAL A 9 7.05 -0.74 -1.88
CA VAL A 9 5.61 -0.98 -1.75
C VAL A 9 4.93 0.17 -1.04
N TYR A 10 3.70 0.48 -1.46
CA TYR A 10 2.80 1.27 -0.62
C TYR A 10 2.11 0.34 0.37
N ASN A 11 2.14 0.68 1.65
CA ASN A 11 1.57 -0.17 2.68
C ASN A 11 0.96 0.63 3.82
N ALA A 12 0.12 -0.04 4.58
CA ALA A 12 -0.34 0.38 5.90
C ALA A 12 -0.50 -0.91 6.72
N VAL A 13 -0.27 -0.83 8.02
CA VAL A 13 -0.35 -1.99 8.91
C VAL A 13 -1.61 -1.88 9.75
N PHE A 14 -2.35 -2.99 9.81
CA PHE A 14 -3.59 -3.07 10.58
C PHE A 14 -3.53 -4.25 11.55
N SER A 15 -4.19 -4.10 12.69
CA SER A 15 -4.46 -5.21 13.59
C SER A 15 -5.49 -6.18 13.00
N SER A 16 -5.65 -7.35 13.62
CA SER A 16 -6.73 -8.31 13.30
C SER A 16 -8.15 -7.74 13.46
N HIS A 17 -8.31 -6.65 14.20
CA HIS A 17 -9.57 -5.93 14.37
C HIS A 17 -9.72 -4.76 13.38
N LEU A 18 -8.90 -4.72 12.32
CA LEU A 18 -8.86 -3.67 11.30
C LEU A 18 -8.57 -2.25 11.84
N LYS A 19 -8.01 -2.14 13.05
CA LYS A 19 -7.47 -0.87 13.56
C LYS A 19 -6.12 -0.58 12.92
N LEU A 20 -5.92 0.66 12.46
CA LEU A 20 -4.67 1.14 11.91
C LEU A 20 -3.58 1.15 13.00
N ILE A 21 -2.46 0.48 12.74
CA ILE A 21 -1.26 0.41 13.60
C ILE A 21 -0.18 1.32 13.03
N ASN A 22 0.05 1.25 11.72
CA ASN A 22 1.02 2.07 11.00
C ASN A 22 0.32 2.75 9.82
N PRO A 23 0.44 4.08 9.66
CA PRO A 23 -0.25 4.82 8.60
C PRO A 23 0.23 4.40 7.21
N VAL A 24 -0.45 4.93 6.18
CA VAL A 24 -0.07 4.68 4.80
C VAL A 24 1.30 5.30 4.52
N GLU A 25 2.24 4.52 4.03
CA GLU A 25 3.57 4.98 3.65
C GLU A 25 4.13 4.20 2.45
N ALA A 26 5.17 4.75 1.83
CA ALA A 26 6.00 4.05 0.87
C ALA A 26 7.21 3.46 1.60
N THR A 27 7.38 2.14 1.50
CA THR A 27 8.49 1.42 2.16
C THR A 27 9.35 0.77 1.09
N VAL A 28 10.65 1.12 1.08
CA VAL A 28 11.67 0.36 0.36
C VAL A 28 11.83 -0.96 1.08
N VAL A 29 11.73 -2.06 0.34
CA VAL A 29 11.70 -3.41 0.88
C VAL A 29 13.11 -3.98 0.91
N ASP A 30 13.56 -4.35 2.11
CA ASP A 30 14.83 -4.99 2.44
C ASP A 30 14.62 -6.08 3.51
N GLU A 31 15.70 -6.68 4.01
CA GLU A 31 15.67 -7.76 4.99
C GLU A 31 15.20 -7.33 6.39
N ASP A 32 15.34 -6.05 6.75
CA ASP A 32 14.94 -5.52 8.07
C ASP A 32 13.49 -4.98 8.07
N SER A 33 12.91 -4.85 6.88
CA SER A 33 11.56 -4.35 6.67
C SER A 33 10.52 -5.09 7.52
N PHE A 34 9.67 -4.32 8.21
CA PHE A 34 8.64 -4.83 9.13
C PHE A 34 9.16 -5.63 10.34
N GLY A 35 10.48 -5.60 10.62
CA GLY A 35 11.11 -6.34 11.72
C GLY A 35 10.46 -6.09 13.09
N ASN A 36 10.06 -4.85 13.38
CA ASN A 36 9.35 -4.49 14.62
C ASN A 36 8.04 -5.26 14.82
N PHE A 37 7.36 -5.64 13.75
CA PHE A 37 6.13 -6.43 13.79
C PHE A 37 6.43 -7.93 13.76
N LEU A 38 7.32 -8.34 12.85
CA LEU A 38 7.72 -9.73 12.65
C LEU A 38 8.43 -10.35 13.86
N ALA A 39 9.04 -9.54 14.72
CA ALA A 39 9.67 -10.03 15.95
C ALA A 39 8.68 -10.70 16.90
N ASN A 40 7.46 -10.16 17.01
CA ASN A 40 6.52 -10.52 18.07
C ASN A 40 5.19 -11.08 17.57
N HIS A 41 4.88 -10.93 16.27
CA HIS A 41 3.56 -11.24 15.74
C HIS A 41 3.64 -11.92 14.38
N PRO A 42 2.74 -12.88 14.08
CA PRO A 42 2.46 -13.27 12.70
C PRO A 42 1.99 -12.06 11.89
N VAL A 43 2.66 -11.79 10.77
CA VAL A 43 2.33 -10.68 9.87
C VAL A 43 1.85 -11.26 8.55
N TYR A 44 0.65 -10.87 8.13
CA TYR A 44 0.04 -11.27 6.86
C TYR A 44 0.24 -10.17 5.83
N PHE A 45 1.01 -10.48 4.79
CA PHE A 45 1.26 -9.62 3.65
C PHE A 45 0.20 -9.89 2.58
N ALA A 46 -0.63 -8.89 2.31
CA ALA A 46 -1.83 -8.99 1.48
C ALA A 46 -1.83 -7.92 0.38
N GLY A 47 -1.90 -8.36 -0.88
CA GLY A 47 -1.94 -7.54 -2.09
C GLY A 47 -0.74 -7.77 -3.02
N ASP A 48 -0.75 -7.14 -4.19
CA ASP A 48 0.20 -7.42 -5.28
C ASP A 48 1.67 -7.13 -4.94
N GLY A 49 1.94 -6.11 -4.12
CA GLY A 49 3.29 -5.82 -3.61
C GLY A 49 3.86 -6.86 -2.64
N ALA A 50 3.04 -7.78 -2.12
CA ALA A 50 3.48 -8.80 -1.17
C ALA A 50 4.54 -9.75 -1.77
N ALA A 51 4.52 -9.97 -3.08
CA ALA A 51 5.49 -10.82 -3.77
C ALA A 51 6.93 -10.31 -3.61
N LYS A 52 7.16 -8.99 -3.58
CA LYS A 52 8.48 -8.41 -3.31
C LYS A 52 8.95 -8.68 -1.90
N CYS A 53 8.06 -8.53 -0.93
CA CYS A 53 8.34 -8.86 0.46
C CYS A 53 8.63 -10.36 0.63
N ALA A 54 7.97 -11.23 -0.13
CA ALA A 54 8.25 -12.67 -0.08
C ALA A 54 9.69 -13.01 -0.52
N GLN A 55 10.23 -12.31 -1.51
CA GLN A 55 11.59 -12.57 -2.01
C GLN A 55 12.67 -12.33 -0.95
N VAL A 56 12.45 -11.36 -0.06
CA VAL A 56 13.42 -10.97 0.98
C VAL A 56 13.06 -11.52 2.37
N LEU A 57 11.78 -11.57 2.74
CA LEU A 57 11.32 -11.84 4.11
C LEU A 57 10.78 -13.27 4.32
N ALA A 58 10.76 -14.14 3.30
CA ALA A 58 10.22 -15.50 3.43
C ALA A 58 10.96 -16.37 4.47
N HIS A 59 12.17 -15.99 4.85
CA HIS A 59 12.95 -16.67 5.89
C HIS A 59 12.43 -16.40 7.31
N HIS A 60 11.60 -15.35 7.52
CA HIS A 60 11.02 -15.06 8.82
C HIS A 60 9.88 -16.03 9.18
N GLY A 61 9.99 -16.69 10.34
CA GLY A 61 9.00 -17.65 10.84
C GLY A 61 7.59 -17.06 11.07
N HIS A 62 7.48 -15.74 11.19
CA HIS A 62 6.20 -15.02 11.36
C HIS A 62 5.65 -14.39 10.07
N ALA A 63 6.38 -14.43 8.95
CA ALA A 63 5.90 -13.86 7.70
C ALA A 63 4.90 -14.83 7.02
N ARG A 64 3.74 -14.32 6.60
CA ARG A 64 2.71 -15.06 5.86
C ARG A 64 2.32 -14.26 4.63
N PHE A 65 2.40 -14.87 3.45
CA PHE A 65 2.08 -14.19 2.18
C PHE A 65 0.80 -14.75 1.59
N LEU A 66 -0.15 -13.87 1.25
CA LEU A 66 -1.42 -14.25 0.65
C LEU A 66 -1.33 -14.10 -0.88
N SER A 67 -1.43 -15.21 -1.61
CA SER A 67 -1.33 -15.24 -3.08
C SER A 67 -2.53 -14.62 -3.79
N ASP A 68 -3.73 -14.78 -3.23
CA ASP A 68 -5.00 -14.45 -3.90
C ASP A 68 -5.75 -13.33 -3.19
N PHE A 69 -5.03 -12.25 -2.89
CA PHE A 69 -5.61 -11.08 -2.24
C PHE A 69 -5.85 -9.95 -3.24
N ASN A 70 -7.08 -9.86 -3.75
CA ASN A 70 -7.50 -8.83 -4.70
C ASN A 70 -8.49 -7.86 -4.07
N PRO A 71 -8.40 -6.54 -4.38
CA PRO A 71 -9.41 -5.59 -3.96
C PRO A 71 -10.76 -5.94 -4.61
N SER A 72 -11.83 -5.90 -3.82
CA SER A 72 -13.19 -6.17 -4.31
C SER A 72 -14.09 -4.99 -4.00
N ALA A 73 -14.85 -4.55 -5.01
CA ALA A 73 -15.85 -3.49 -4.87
C ALA A 73 -16.89 -3.82 -3.78
N ARG A 74 -17.16 -5.10 -3.51
CA ARG A 74 -18.06 -5.54 -2.44
C ARG A 74 -17.68 -4.97 -1.08
N TRP A 75 -16.38 -4.87 -0.77
CA TRP A 75 -15.90 -4.37 0.52
C TRP A 75 -15.94 -2.84 0.61
N VAL A 76 -15.78 -2.16 -0.53
CA VAL A 76 -15.82 -0.70 -0.59
C VAL A 76 -17.27 -0.18 -0.57
N ALA A 77 -18.21 -0.92 -1.16
CA ALA A 77 -19.62 -0.52 -1.25
C ALA A 77 -20.24 -0.16 0.11
N THR A 78 -19.95 -0.92 1.16
CA THR A 78 -20.45 -0.64 2.52
C THR A 78 -19.89 0.66 3.09
N LEU A 79 -18.62 0.98 2.82
CA LEU A 79 -18.00 2.24 3.23
C LEU A 79 -18.60 3.41 2.45
N SER A 80 -18.77 3.25 1.14
CA SER A 80 -19.39 4.25 0.26
C SER A 80 -20.84 4.54 0.65
N GLU A 81 -21.63 3.51 0.98
CA GLU A 81 -23.01 3.69 1.44
C GLU A 81 -23.08 4.49 2.74
N ARG A 82 -22.18 4.23 3.69
CA ARG A 82 -22.09 5.02 4.93
C ARG A 82 -21.77 6.49 4.62
N HIS A 83 -20.75 6.75 3.83
CA HIS A 83 -20.38 8.12 3.43
C HIS A 83 -21.53 8.83 2.74
N PHE A 84 -22.27 8.13 1.86
CA PHE A 84 -23.45 8.67 1.21
C PHE A 84 -24.55 9.06 2.21
N LYS A 85 -24.88 8.18 3.17
CA LYS A 85 -25.88 8.45 4.22
C LYS A 85 -25.47 9.60 5.14
N ASP A 86 -24.19 9.71 5.44
CA ASP A 86 -23.61 10.78 6.28
C ASP A 86 -23.37 12.08 5.49
N SER A 87 -23.75 12.13 4.21
CA SER A 87 -23.51 13.26 3.31
C SER A 87 -22.03 13.68 3.20
N VAL A 88 -21.12 12.72 3.38
CA VAL A 88 -19.67 12.90 3.22
C VAL A 88 -19.33 12.75 1.75
N PHE A 89 -19.36 13.86 1.03
CA PHE A 89 -19.00 13.96 -0.38
C PHE A 89 -17.72 14.77 -0.56
N THR A 90 -16.99 14.47 -1.63
CA THR A 90 -15.81 15.23 -2.03
C THR A 90 -16.14 16.09 -3.24
N ASP A 91 -15.69 17.34 -3.25
CA ASP A 91 -15.79 18.20 -4.43
C ASP A 91 -14.73 17.80 -5.48
N ILE A 92 -15.20 17.45 -6.69
CA ILE A 92 -14.35 17.00 -7.79
C ILE A 92 -13.34 18.09 -8.20
N ALA A 93 -13.71 19.37 -8.11
CA ALA A 93 -12.82 20.47 -8.50
C ALA A 93 -11.62 20.63 -7.54
N TYR A 94 -11.74 20.15 -6.31
CA TYR A 94 -10.73 20.27 -5.26
C TYR A 94 -10.16 18.91 -4.81
N PHE A 95 -10.62 17.81 -5.42
CA PHE A 95 -10.11 16.48 -5.08
C PHE A 95 -8.74 16.28 -5.72
N GLU A 96 -7.75 15.97 -4.88
CA GLU A 96 -6.48 15.41 -5.32
C GLU A 96 -6.39 13.93 -4.93
N PRO A 97 -5.88 13.07 -5.82
CA PRO A 97 -5.47 11.74 -5.45
C PRO A 97 -4.45 11.79 -4.31
N TYR A 98 -4.49 10.81 -3.42
CA TYR A 98 -3.52 10.70 -2.35
C TYR A 98 -2.17 10.23 -2.89
N TYR A 99 -1.36 11.17 -3.39
CA TYR A 99 -0.02 10.91 -3.89
C TYR A 99 0.94 10.74 -2.71
N LEU A 100 1.42 9.52 -2.48
CA LEU A 100 2.43 9.20 -1.47
C LEU A 100 3.85 9.71 -1.82
N LYS A 101 4.00 10.23 -3.04
CA LYS A 101 5.25 10.78 -3.55
C LYS A 101 4.96 12.00 -4.39
N ASP A 102 5.81 13.01 -4.26
CA ASP A 102 5.77 14.16 -5.13
C ASP A 102 6.00 13.74 -6.58
N PHE A 103 5.24 14.36 -7.47
CA PHE A 103 5.47 14.22 -8.90
C PHE A 103 6.78 14.94 -9.26
N ILE A 104 7.81 14.16 -9.64
CA ILE A 104 9.07 14.70 -10.15
C ILE A 104 8.95 14.87 -11.66
N ALA A 105 8.84 16.11 -12.13
CA ALA A 105 8.86 16.41 -13.56
C ALA A 105 10.19 15.98 -14.20
N GLY A 106 10.12 15.20 -15.28
CA GLY A 106 11.31 14.84 -16.05
C GLY A 106 11.90 16.04 -16.79
N ILE A 107 13.22 16.01 -17.05
CA ILE A 107 13.88 17.02 -17.88
C ILE A 107 13.26 16.94 -19.29
N PRO A 108 12.74 18.05 -19.86
CA PRO A 108 12.16 18.04 -21.20
C PRO A 108 13.22 17.60 -22.22
N ARG A 109 12.95 16.52 -22.97
CA ARG A 109 13.74 16.15 -24.15
C ARG A 109 13.14 16.83 -25.37
N ILE A 110 13.80 17.88 -25.86
CA ILE A 110 13.47 18.49 -27.15
C ILE A 110 13.97 17.53 -28.24
N LYS A 111 13.04 17.01 -29.04
CA LYS A 111 13.34 16.10 -30.15
C LYS A 111 14.03 16.93 -31.25
N GLY A 112 15.33 16.73 -31.48
CA GLY A 112 16.07 17.37 -32.58
C GLY A 112 17.36 18.12 -32.22
N LEU A 113 17.80 18.10 -30.95
CA LEU A 113 19.12 18.59 -30.53
C LEU A 113 19.96 17.40 -30.05
N THR A 114 20.60 16.71 -30.99
CA THR A 114 21.73 15.78 -30.79
C THR A 114 22.69 15.98 -31.93
#